data_AF-A0ABD3VB61-F1
#
_entry.id   AF-A0ABD3VB61-F1
#
_cell.length_a   1.000
_cell.length_b   1.000
_cell.length_c   1.000
_cell.angle_alpha   90.00
_cell.angle_beta   90.00
_cell.angle_gamma   90.00
#
_symmetry.space_group_name_H-M   'P 1'
#
loop_
_entity.id
_entity.type
_entity.pdbx_description
1 polymer ?
#
loop_
_entity_poly.entity_id
_entity_poly.type
_entity_poly.pdbx_seq_one_letter_code
_entity_poly.pdbx_strand_id
1 'polypeptide(L)'
;MDNGSSVLKHSSFRNLSSECVEIVISQDELCMKEEEIYEAMKDWAGTECARKSIQPSAENMRQVMGGLKDLIRFSVMHGKYFTDIVAGDNILSDKEKVSLFRHFFSSNNSGNTESLQRERKPRFQEKQRLVRFPNLGAPLSIGSVLQAIDFKSSKEVLLHGI
;
A
#
# COMPACT_ATOMS: atom_id res chain seq x y z
N MET A 1 -4.10 14.36 3.21
CA MET A 1 -3.61 14.08 1.84
C MET A 1 -2.79 12.82 1.94
N ASP A 2 -3.30 11.75 1.35
CA ASP A 2 -2.74 10.40 1.44
C ASP A 2 -1.54 10.25 0.50
N ASN A 3 -0.33 10.43 1.04
CA ASN A 3 0.92 10.35 0.26
C ASN A 3 1.20 8.93 -0.30
N GLY A 4 0.52 7.89 0.18
CA GLY A 4 0.72 6.49 -0.26
C GLY A 4 0.28 6.24 -1.72
N SER A 5 -0.90 6.75 -2.11
CA SER A 5 -1.46 6.55 -3.47
C SER A 5 -0.62 7.22 -4.56
N SER A 6 0.08 8.31 -4.21
CA SER A 6 0.92 9.05 -5.16
C SER A 6 2.25 8.36 -5.46
N VAL A 7 2.80 7.55 -4.55
CA VAL A 7 4.14 6.95 -4.72
C VAL A 7 4.14 5.81 -5.73
N LEU A 8 3.18 4.89 -5.67
CA LEU A 8 3.09 3.77 -6.62
C LEU A 8 2.62 4.20 -8.02
N LYS A 9 1.86 5.30 -8.10
CA LYS A 9 1.43 5.88 -9.38
C LYS A 9 2.51 6.74 -10.03
N HIS A 10 3.57 7.09 -9.31
CA HIS A 10 4.65 7.90 -9.85
C HIS A 10 5.54 7.08 -10.78
N SER A 11 6.04 7.71 -11.85
CA SER A 11 6.96 7.08 -12.81
C SER A 11 8.22 6.51 -12.14
N SER A 12 8.59 7.04 -10.98
CA SER A 12 9.69 6.52 -10.16
C SER A 12 9.51 5.08 -9.71
N PHE A 13 8.27 4.64 -9.43
CA PHE A 13 8.02 3.25 -9.00
C PHE A 13 8.29 2.25 -10.13
N ARG A 14 7.88 2.58 -11.36
CA ARG A 14 8.12 1.73 -12.55
C ARG A 14 9.60 1.51 -12.86
N ASN A 15 10.48 2.38 -12.37
CA ASN A 15 11.93 2.31 -12.56
C ASN A 15 12.68 1.58 -11.43
N LEU A 16 11.98 1.10 -10.40
CA LEU A 16 12.60 0.38 -9.28
C LEU A 16 13.06 -1.02 -9.69
N SER A 17 14.12 -1.52 -9.05
CA SER A 17 14.52 -2.92 -9.16
C SER A 17 13.51 -3.84 -8.46
N SER A 18 13.54 -5.13 -8.79
CA SER A 18 12.68 -6.14 -8.17
C SER A 18 12.80 -6.18 -6.65
N GLU A 19 14.02 -6.02 -6.12
CA GLU A 19 14.30 -5.99 -4.68
C GLU A 19 13.66 -4.76 -4.00
N CYS A 20 13.75 -3.58 -4.64
CA CYS A 20 13.09 -2.39 -4.11
C CYS A 20 11.57 -2.54 -4.11
N VAL A 21 11.00 -3.14 -5.16
CA VAL A 21 9.57 -3.41 -5.23
C VAL A 21 9.12 -4.39 -4.16
N GLU A 22 9.89 -5.46 -3.92
CA GLU A 22 9.65 -6.40 -2.83
C GLU A 22 9.57 -5.70 -1.48
N ILE A 23 10.55 -4.84 -1.19
CA ILE A 23 10.58 -4.08 0.07
C ILE A 23 9.34 -3.17 0.18
N VAL A 24 8.97 -2.45 -0.88
CA VAL A 24 7.82 -1.53 -0.86
C VAL A 24 6.49 -2.28 -0.70
N ILE A 25 6.28 -3.36 -1.45
CA ILE A 25 5.03 -4.12 -1.42
C ILE A 25 4.95 -5.01 -0.18
N SER A 26 6.06 -5.40 0.44
CA SER A 26 6.03 -6.14 1.71
C SER A 26 5.54 -5.31 2.90
N GLN A 27 5.54 -3.98 2.81
CA GLN A 27 5.18 -3.10 3.92
C GLN A 27 3.67 -3.06 4.22
N ASP A 28 3.27 -3.59 5.38
CA ASP A 28 1.89 -3.51 5.90
C ASP A 28 1.35 -2.09 6.08
N GLU A 29 2.25 -1.09 6.21
CA GLU A 29 1.89 0.32 6.42
C GLU A 29 1.44 1.04 5.15
N LEU A 30 1.46 0.36 3.99
CA LEU A 30 1.09 0.94 2.72
C LEU A 30 -0.43 1.24 2.70
N CYS A 31 -0.79 2.51 2.85
CA CYS A 31 -2.18 3.00 2.88
C CYS A 31 -2.85 2.99 1.49
N MET A 32 -2.86 1.85 0.80
CA MET A 32 -3.50 1.69 -0.51
C MET A 32 -4.34 0.43 -0.57
N LYS A 33 -5.35 0.45 -1.45
CA LYS A 33 -6.12 -0.74 -1.78
C LYS A 33 -5.25 -1.72 -2.55
N GLU A 34 -5.44 -3.02 -2.31
CA GLU A 34 -4.73 -4.08 -3.04
C GLU A 34 -5.00 -4.03 -4.56
N GLU A 35 -6.16 -3.50 -4.97
CA GLU A 35 -6.48 -3.22 -6.38
C GLU A 35 -5.47 -2.24 -7.01
N GLU A 36 -5.15 -1.15 -6.32
CA GLU A 36 -4.18 -0.16 -6.80
C GLU A 36 -2.75 -0.72 -6.79
N ILE A 37 -2.42 -1.56 -5.81
CA ILE A 37 -1.12 -2.25 -5.74
C ILE A 37 -0.98 -3.22 -6.91
N TYR A 38 -2.04 -3.97 -7.23
CA TYR A 38 -2.05 -4.89 -8.37
C TYR A 38 -1.83 -4.18 -9.70
N GLU A 39 -2.53 -3.07 -9.96
CA GLU A 39 -2.34 -2.28 -11.19
C GLU A 39 -0.91 -1.72 -11.28
N ALA A 40 -0.39 -1.16 -10.19
CA ALA A 40 0.98 -0.65 -10.14
C ALA A 40 2.01 -1.76 -10.40
N MET A 41 1.77 -2.96 -9.85
CA MET A 41 2.63 -4.12 -10.05
C MET A 41 2.59 -4.60 -11.50
N LYS A 42 1.40 -4.64 -12.12
CA LYS A 42 1.20 -4.98 -13.53
C LYS A 42 1.94 -4.02 -14.46
N ASP A 43 1.83 -2.73 -14.19
CA ASP A 43 2.55 -1.68 -14.92
C ASP A 43 4.07 -1.80 -14.77
N TRP A 44 4.56 -2.07 -13.56
CA TRP A 44 5.97 -2.35 -13.33
C TRP A 44 6.41 -3.60 -14.09
N ALA A 45 5.62 -4.68 -14.09
CA ALA A 45 5.96 -5.92 -14.78
C ALA A 45 6.06 -5.71 -16.30
N GLY A 46 5.17 -4.90 -16.89
CA GLY A 46 5.26 -4.50 -18.29
C GLY A 46 6.54 -3.70 -18.59
N THR A 47 6.89 -2.76 -17.71
CA THR A 47 8.12 -1.94 -17.83
C THR A 47 9.37 -2.80 -17.68
N GLU A 48 9.37 -3.73 -16.73
CA GLU A 48 10.48 -4.63 -16.45
C GLU A 48 10.66 -5.68 -17.57
N CYS A 49 9.57 -6.15 -18.19
CA CYS A 49 9.62 -6.93 -19.43
C CYS A 49 10.33 -6.14 -20.55
N ALA A 50 9.97 -4.86 -20.75
CA ALA A 50 10.64 -4.01 -21.73
C ALA A 50 12.13 -3.82 -21.40
N ARG A 51 12.49 -3.64 -20.12
CA ARG A 51 13.89 -3.55 -19.66
C ARG A 51 14.69 -4.82 -19.93
N LYS A 52 14.05 -5.99 -19.80
CA LYS A 52 14.62 -7.30 -20.13
C LYS A 52 14.56 -7.64 -21.63
N SER A 53 14.08 -6.73 -22.47
CA SER A 53 13.90 -6.94 -23.92
C SER A 53 13.02 -8.15 -24.26
N ILE A 54 12.04 -8.45 -23.42
CA ILE A 54 11.04 -9.51 -23.67
C ILE A 54 9.68 -8.88 -23.92
N GLN A 55 8.84 -9.56 -24.71
CA GLN A 55 7.47 -9.09 -24.98
C GLN A 55 6.64 -9.09 -23.69
N PRO A 56 5.87 -8.03 -23.39
CA PRO A 56 5.01 -7.97 -22.20
C PRO A 56 3.76 -8.83 -22.37
N SER A 57 3.94 -10.15 -22.44
CA SER A 57 2.85 -11.13 -22.39
C SER A 57 2.48 -11.45 -20.94
N ALA A 58 1.27 -11.97 -20.71
CA ALA A 58 0.82 -12.36 -19.38
C ALA A 58 1.78 -13.37 -18.70
N GLU A 59 2.31 -14.32 -19.46
CA GLU A 59 3.26 -15.32 -18.96
C GLU A 59 4.62 -14.69 -18.60
N ASN A 60 5.12 -13.77 -19.43
CA ASN A 60 6.38 -13.08 -19.16
C ASN A 60 6.25 -12.14 -17.95
N MET A 61 5.13 -11.42 -17.84
CA MET A 61 4.84 -10.58 -16.67
C MET A 61 4.74 -11.42 -15.40
N ARG A 62 4.08 -12.59 -15.45
CA ARG A 62 4.06 -13.56 -14.35
C ARG A 62 5.46 -14.02 -13.97
N GLN A 63 6.31 -14.35 -14.96
CA GLN A 63 7.68 -14.79 -14.70
C GLN A 63 8.53 -13.68 -14.08
N VAL A 64 8.35 -12.44 -14.55
CA VAL A 64 9.06 -11.26 -14.03
C VAL A 64 8.61 -10.90 -12.61
N MET A 65 7.31 -10.97 -12.33
CA MET A 65 6.78 -10.80 -10.98
C MET A 65 7.24 -11.92 -10.05
N GLY A 66 7.31 -13.16 -10.52
CA GLY A 66 7.85 -14.28 -9.76
C GLY A 66 7.18 -14.45 -8.39
N GLY A 67 7.94 -14.29 -7.30
CA GLY A 67 7.43 -14.32 -5.92
C GLY A 67 6.76 -13.03 -5.45
N LEU A 68 6.94 -11.91 -6.16
CA LEU A 68 6.34 -10.61 -5.79
C LEU A 68 4.81 -10.65 -5.81
N LYS A 69 4.23 -11.50 -6.67
CA LYS A 69 2.79 -11.71 -6.75
C LYS A 69 2.22 -12.23 -5.41
N ASP A 70 2.99 -12.99 -4.65
CA ASP A 70 2.56 -13.61 -3.39
C ASP A 70 2.50 -12.57 -2.25
N LEU A 71 3.08 -11.38 -2.45
CA LEU A 71 3.01 -10.25 -1.53
C LEU A 71 1.71 -9.45 -1.68
N ILE A 72 1.00 -9.60 -2.80
CA ILE A 72 -0.29 -8.95 -3.05
C ILE A 72 -1.38 -9.76 -2.35
N ARG A 73 -2.19 -9.08 -1.53
CA ARG A 73 -3.22 -9.73 -0.73
C ARG A 73 -4.51 -9.85 -1.51
N PHE A 74 -4.54 -10.70 -2.52
CA PHE A 74 -5.71 -10.89 -3.37
C PHE A 74 -6.98 -11.26 -2.58
N SER A 75 -6.84 -11.91 -1.41
CA SER A 75 -7.96 -12.26 -0.53
C SER A 75 -8.79 -11.07 -0.03
N VAL A 76 -8.18 -9.89 0.15
CA VAL A 76 -8.89 -8.69 0.63
C VAL A 76 -9.35 -7.78 -0.51
N MET A 77 -9.04 -8.14 -1.75
CA MET A 77 -9.48 -7.43 -2.95
C MET A 77 -10.99 -7.61 -3.16
N HIS A 78 -11.68 -6.66 -3.79
CA HIS A 78 -13.09 -6.86 -4.09
C HIS A 78 -13.26 -8.01 -5.10
N GLY A 79 -14.06 -9.03 -4.73
CA GLY A 79 -14.36 -10.17 -5.60
C GLY A 79 -14.82 -9.81 -7.03
N LYS A 80 -15.58 -8.72 -7.21
CA LYS A 80 -15.99 -8.22 -8.54
C LYS A 80 -14.80 -7.73 -9.37
N TYR A 81 -13.89 -6.98 -8.74
CA TYR A 81 -12.67 -6.52 -9.42
C TYR A 81 -11.78 -7.72 -9.80
N PHE A 82 -11.68 -8.71 -8.91
CA PHE A 82 -10.98 -9.96 -9.20
C PHE A 82 -11.56 -10.69 -10.42
N THR A 83 -12.90 -10.82 -10.51
CA THR A 83 -13.53 -11.51 -11.65
C THR A 83 -13.41 -10.74 -12.96
N ASP A 84 -13.51 -9.41 -12.92
CA ASP A 84 -13.55 -8.58 -14.12
C ASP A 84 -12.14 -8.33 -14.70
N ILE A 85 -11.14 -8.13 -13.84
CA ILE A 85 -9.80 -7.69 -14.23
C ILE A 85 -8.78 -8.83 -14.04
N VAL A 86 -8.54 -9.23 -12.78
CA VAL A 86 -7.45 -10.16 -12.42
C VAL A 86 -7.61 -11.53 -13.09
N ALA A 87 -8.84 -12.03 -13.18
CA ALA A 87 -9.14 -13.31 -13.83
C ALA A 87 -8.84 -13.28 -15.34
N GLY A 88 -9.06 -12.14 -16.00
CA GLY A 88 -8.85 -11.94 -17.44
C GLY A 88 -7.40 -11.65 -17.83
N ASP A 89 -6.62 -11.04 -16.94
CA ASP A 89 -5.22 -10.68 -17.21
C ASP A 89 -4.29 -11.89 -17.35
N ASN A 90 -4.71 -13.07 -16.91
CA ASN A 90 -3.93 -14.31 -16.96
C ASN A 90 -2.54 -14.23 -16.29
N ILE A 91 -2.32 -13.25 -15.41
CA ILE A 91 -1.09 -13.13 -14.62
C ILE A 91 -1.08 -14.16 -13.49
N LEU A 92 -2.22 -14.46 -12.87
CA LEU A 92 -2.36 -15.55 -11.92
C LEU A 92 -2.55 -16.89 -12.63
N SER A 93 -1.97 -17.96 -12.08
CA SER A 93 -2.19 -19.32 -12.54
C SER A 93 -3.61 -19.79 -12.24
N ASP A 94 -4.11 -20.77 -12.99
CA ASP A 94 -5.46 -21.30 -12.80
C ASP A 94 -5.66 -21.87 -11.38
N LYS A 95 -4.61 -22.45 -10.79
CA LYS A 95 -4.63 -22.94 -9.41
C LYS A 95 -4.86 -21.80 -8.40
N GLU A 96 -4.17 -20.67 -8.58
CA GLU A 96 -4.33 -19.48 -7.75
C GLU A 96 -5.72 -18.87 -7.93
N LYS A 97 -6.18 -18.73 -9.18
CA LYS A 97 -7.52 -18.21 -9.49
C LYS A 97 -8.61 -19.06 -8.82
N VAL A 98 -8.53 -20.39 -8.92
CA VAL A 98 -9.49 -21.31 -8.29
C VAL A 98 -9.43 -21.22 -6.77
N SER A 99 -8.23 -21.07 -6.19
CA SER A 99 -8.07 -20.88 -4.74
C SER A 99 -8.75 -19.60 -4.25
N LEU A 100 -8.52 -18.47 -4.95
CA LEU A 100 -9.14 -17.18 -4.64
C LEU A 100 -10.65 -17.20 -4.88
N PHE A 101 -11.12 -17.83 -5.95
CA PHE A 101 -12.54 -18.05 -6.19
C PHE A 101 -13.18 -18.82 -5.03
N ARG A 102 -12.55 -19.90 -4.57
CA ARG A 102 -13.02 -20.62 -3.38
C ARG A 102 -13.05 -19.71 -2.16
N HIS A 103 -12.04 -18.88 -1.94
CA HIS A 103 -12.03 -17.93 -0.83
C HIS A 103 -13.21 -16.94 -0.89
N PHE A 104 -13.50 -16.36 -2.04
CA PHE A 104 -14.61 -15.41 -2.20
C PHE A 104 -16.00 -16.05 -2.11
N PHE A 105 -16.17 -17.27 -2.65
CA PHE A 105 -17.49 -17.90 -2.80
C PHE A 105 -17.76 -19.03 -1.79
N SER A 106 -16.77 -19.55 -1.07
CA SER A 106 -16.95 -20.55 -0.01
C SER A 106 -17.14 -19.93 1.37
N SER A 107 -17.62 -18.69 1.46
CA SER A 107 -17.97 -18.07 2.74
C SER A 107 -19.17 -18.78 3.38
N ASN A 108 -18.87 -19.90 4.04
CA ASN A 108 -19.61 -20.42 5.17
C ASN A 108 -18.60 -21.13 6.09
N ASN A 109 -18.22 -20.46 7.18
CA ASN A 109 -17.38 -20.93 8.29
C ASN A 109 -15.94 -21.34 7.98
N SER A 110 -15.00 -20.46 8.31
CA SER A 110 -14.06 -20.67 9.43
C SER A 110 -13.16 -19.46 9.58
N GLY A 111 -13.27 -18.79 10.73
CA GLY A 111 -12.20 -17.92 11.20
C GLY A 111 -10.90 -18.74 11.29
N ASN A 112 -9.78 -18.05 11.04
CA ASN A 112 -8.39 -18.53 11.09
C ASN A 112 -7.78 -18.78 9.72
N THR A 113 -7.47 -17.70 9.02
CA THR A 113 -6.43 -17.72 7.99
C THR A 113 -5.47 -16.56 8.23
N GLU A 114 -4.20 -16.94 8.26
CA GLU A 114 -3.10 -16.24 8.93
C GLU A 114 -2.66 -14.98 8.15
N SER A 115 -2.22 -13.99 8.91
CA SER A 115 -1.37 -12.81 8.60
C SER A 115 -1.56 -12.06 7.26
N LEU A 116 -1.43 -12.74 6.12
CA LEU A 116 -1.43 -12.16 4.77
C LEU A 116 -2.84 -11.94 4.20
N GLN A 117 -3.88 -12.42 4.88
CA GLN A 117 -5.28 -12.19 4.49
C GLN A 117 -5.92 -10.98 5.19
N ARG A 118 -5.15 -10.22 5.97
CA ARG A 118 -5.65 -9.03 6.65
C ARG A 118 -5.39 -7.80 5.79
N GLU A 119 -6.34 -6.88 5.76
CA GLU A 119 -6.13 -5.57 5.15
C GLU A 119 -4.86 -4.92 5.71
N ARG A 120 -4.13 -4.22 4.83
CA ARG A 120 -2.98 -3.42 5.25
C ARG A 120 -3.43 -2.41 6.28
N LYS A 121 -2.69 -2.31 7.38
CA LYS A 121 -2.99 -1.32 8.41
C LYS A 121 -2.38 -0.01 7.96
N PRO A 122 -3.18 1.00 7.57
CA PRO A 122 -2.62 2.28 7.19
C PRO A 122 -1.74 2.77 8.34
N ARG A 123 -0.59 3.38 8.02
CA ARG A 123 0.27 4.00 9.02
C ARG A 123 -0.61 4.83 9.94
N PHE A 124 -0.81 4.37 11.17
CA PHE A 124 -1.54 5.12 12.16
C PHE A 124 -0.70 6.37 12.41
N GLN A 125 -1.12 7.50 11.85
CA GLN A 125 -0.59 8.78 12.28
C GLN A 125 -1.01 8.90 13.74
N GLU A 126 -0.08 8.62 14.63
CA GLU A 126 -0.29 8.79 16.06
C GLU A 126 -0.61 10.26 16.28
N LYS A 127 -1.90 10.57 16.42
CA LYS A 127 -2.36 11.91 16.75
C LYS A 127 -2.00 12.15 18.21
N GLN A 128 -0.77 12.60 18.44
CA GLN A 128 -0.37 13.05 19.75
C GLN A 128 -0.97 14.43 19.99
N ARG A 129 -2.01 14.45 20.82
CA ARG A 129 -2.51 15.72 21.37
C ARG A 129 -1.46 16.22 22.34
N LEU A 130 -0.68 17.20 21.92
CA LEU A 130 0.18 17.96 22.83
C LEU A 130 -0.73 18.81 23.72
N VAL A 131 -1.02 18.32 24.93
CA VAL A 131 -1.69 19.13 25.94
C VAL A 131 -0.71 20.21 26.37
N ARG A 132 -1.17 21.47 26.26
CA ARG A 132 -0.37 22.68 26.46
C ARG A 132 0.56 22.54 27.65
N PHE A 133 1.84 22.77 27.38
CA PHE A 133 2.98 22.85 28.29
C PHE A 133 2.63 22.77 29.79
N PRO A 134 2.91 21.64 30.48
CA PRO A 134 2.59 21.49 31.90
C PRO A 134 3.36 22.47 32.80
N ASN A 135 4.46 23.05 32.29
CA ASN A 135 5.35 23.96 33.01
C ASN A 135 5.58 25.28 32.27
N LEU A 136 4.52 25.96 31.81
CA LEU A 136 4.67 27.36 31.45
C LEU A 136 4.66 28.20 32.72
N GLY A 137 5.77 28.90 33.01
CA GLY A 137 5.87 29.82 34.16
C GLY A 137 4.89 31.01 34.11
N ALA A 138 4.14 31.17 33.02
CA ALA A 138 3.04 32.13 32.86
C ALA A 138 2.06 31.67 31.76
N PRO A 139 0.77 32.03 31.81
CA PRO A 139 -0.17 31.77 30.72
C PRO A 139 0.28 32.45 29.42
N LEU A 140 0.08 31.77 28.28
CA LEU A 140 0.16 32.38 26.96
C LEU A 140 -0.99 33.41 26.84
N SER A 141 -0.73 34.66 27.20
CA SER A 141 -1.70 35.75 27.12
C SER A 141 -1.93 36.16 25.68
N ILE A 142 -3.21 36.19 25.27
CA ILE A 142 -3.63 36.87 24.03
C ILE A 142 -3.48 38.38 24.30
N GLY A 143 -2.29 38.91 24.02
CA GLY A 143 -1.97 40.32 24.26
C GLY A 143 -0.56 40.66 23.80
N SER A 144 -0.50 41.46 22.73
CA SER A 144 0.62 42.22 22.10
C SER A 144 1.99 41.57 21.88
N VAL A 145 2.30 40.40 22.43
CA VAL A 145 3.54 39.68 22.21
C VAL A 145 3.26 38.51 21.27
N LEU A 146 3.91 38.50 20.11
CA LEU A 146 3.91 37.34 19.22
C LEU A 146 4.46 36.14 19.98
N GLN A 147 3.58 35.19 20.28
CA GLN A 147 3.97 33.92 20.88
C GLN A 147 4.17 32.91 19.76
N ALA A 148 5.40 32.44 19.63
CA ALA A 148 5.77 31.40 18.70
C ALA A 148 5.98 30.08 19.44
N ILE A 149 5.66 28.97 18.77
CA ILE A 149 6.03 27.64 19.22
C ILE A 149 7.18 27.20 18.32
N ASP A 150 8.32 26.91 18.92
CA ASP A 150 9.41 26.22 18.25
C ASP A 150 9.36 24.73 18.61
N PHE A 151 9.50 23.87 17.61
CA PHE A 151 9.59 22.44 17.82
C PHE A 151 10.46 21.83 16.73
N LYS A 152 11.15 20.75 17.12
CA LYS A 152 11.97 19.96 16.22
C LYS A 152 11.37 18.57 16.10
N SER A 153 11.20 18.09 14.87
CA SER A 153 10.77 16.73 14.59
C SER A 153 11.84 15.99 13.81
N SER A 154 12.00 14.70 14.09
CA SER A 154 12.83 13.78 13.28
C SER A 154 12.07 13.19 12.09
N LYS A 155 10.79 13.53 11.93
CA LYS A 155 9.87 13.04 10.89
C LYS A 155 8.97 14.17 10.40
N GLU A 156 8.41 14.03 9.20
CA GLU A 156 7.39 14.95 8.71
C GLU A 156 6.15 14.94 9.62
N VAL A 157 5.62 16.11 9.96
CA VAL A 157 4.47 16.26 10.86
C VAL A 157 3.45 17.24 10.29
N LEU A 158 2.16 16.98 10.52
CA LEU A 158 1.07 17.87 10.15
C LEU A 158 0.52 18.52 11.42
N LEU A 159 0.54 19.86 11.47
CA LEU A 159 -0.05 20.62 12.55
C LEU A 159 -1.50 20.96 12.22
N HIS A 160 -2.40 20.78 13.18
CA HIS A 160 -3.76 21.28 13.10
C HIS A 160 -4.05 22.17 14.31
N GLY A 161 -4.71 23.31 14.09
CA GLY A 161 -5.33 24.09 15.17
C GLY A 161 -6.59 23.39 15.67
N ILE A 162 -7.02 23.74 16.89
CA ILE A 162 -8.40 23.50 17.36
C ILE A 162 -9.14 24.82 17.21
#